data_AF-A0AAW8CN45-F1
#
_entry.id   AF-A0AAW8CN45-F1
#
_cell.length_a   1.000
_cell.length_b   1.000
_cell.length_c   1.000
_cell.angle_alpha   90.00
_cell.angle_beta   90.00
_cell.angle_gamma   90.00
#
_symmetry.space_group_name_H-M   'P 1'
#
loop_
_entity.id
_entity.type
_entity.pdbx_description
1 polymer ?
#
loop_
_entity_poly.entity_id
_entity_poly.type
_entity_poly.pdbx_seq_one_letter_code
_entity_poly.pdbx_strand_id
1 'polypeptide(L)' 'MACPRQVKPEMPRKALDEGIGGVVKAEVRIKGGHVQEVRILSGPRVYHSTVRAAVMRYECQSTGDAEVLATQEFVFRIE' A
#
# COMPACT_ATOMS: atom_id res chain seq x y z
N MET A 1 6.69 12.07 -8.98
CA MET A 1 7.34 10.83 -8.53
C MET A 1 6.70 9.66 -9.27
N ALA A 2 7.49 8.85 -9.96
CA ALA A 2 6.99 7.64 -10.62
C ALA A 2 7.48 6.44 -9.83
N CYS A 3 6.58 5.57 -9.40
CA CYS A 3 6.94 4.27 -8.84
C CYS A 3 6.72 3.21 -9.92
N PRO A 4 7.73 2.92 -10.76
CA PRO A 4 7.57 1.99 -11.89
C PRO A 4 7.21 0.58 -11.44
N ARG A 5 7.59 0.19 -10.21
CA ARG A 5 7.24 -1.09 -9.63
C ARG A 5 6.28 -0.90 -8.46
N GLN A 6 4.98 -1.01 -8.75
CA GLN A 6 3.93 -1.11 -7.74
C GLN A 6 3.46 -2.56 -7.64
N VAL A 7 3.66 -3.16 -6.47
CA VAL A 7 3.19 -4.52 -6.19
C VAL A 7 1.75 -4.44 -5.68
N LYS A 8 0.81 -5.08 -6.35
CA LYS A 8 -0.58 -5.10 -5.85
C LYS A 8 -0.66 -5.94 -4.56
N PRO A 9 -1.36 -5.46 -3.52
CA PRO A 9 -1.65 -6.27 -2.34
C PRO A 9 -2.42 -7.53 -2.72
N GLU A 10 -2.06 -8.66 -2.10
CA GLU A 10 -2.82 -9.89 -2.24
C GLU A 10 -4.17 -9.79 -1.52
N MET A 11 -5.17 -10.51 -2.05
CA MET A 11 -6.48 -10.63 -1.43
C MET A 11 -6.40 -11.66 -0.29
N PRO A 12 -6.59 -11.26 0.99
CA PRO A 12 -6.58 -12.21 2.10
C PRO A 12 -7.74 -13.20 1.96
N ARG A 13 -7.48 -14.50 2.12
CA ARG A 13 -8.52 -15.56 2.10
C ARG A 13 -9.69 -15.23 3.03
N LYS A 14 -9.36 -14.81 4.26
CA LYS A 14 -10.34 -14.40 5.27
C LYS A 14 -11.30 -13.31 4.77
N ALA A 15 -10.81 -12.36 3.96
CA ALA A 15 -11.65 -11.31 3.41
C ALA A 15 -12.61 -11.84 2.32
N LEU A 16 -12.19 -12.85 1.56
CA LEU A 16 -13.04 -13.55 0.58
C LEU A 16 -14.12 -14.37 1.29
N ASP A 17 -13.74 -15.20 2.26
CA ASP A 17 -14.66 -16.07 3.00
C ASP A 17 -15.75 -15.27 3.73
N GLU A 18 -15.40 -14.11 4.27
CA GLU A 18 -16.32 -13.24 5.01
C GLU A 18 -16.98 -12.14 4.13
N GLY A 19 -16.68 -12.10 2.82
CA GLY A 19 -17.25 -11.10 1.90
C GLY A 19 -16.88 -9.65 2.23
N ILE A 20 -15.71 -9.41 2.81
CA ILE A 20 -15.29 -8.09 3.30
C ILE A 20 -14.63 -7.31 2.16
N GLY A 21 -15.37 -6.44 1.46
CA GLY A 21 -14.79 -5.43 0.57
C GLY A 21 -14.36 -4.15 1.31
N GLY A 22 -13.74 -3.21 0.59
CA GLY A 22 -13.53 -1.86 1.11
C GLY A 22 -12.35 -1.11 0.51
N VAL A 23 -12.10 0.08 1.04
CA VAL A 23 -10.97 0.93 0.64
C VAL A 23 -10.00 1.07 1.81
N VAL A 24 -8.72 0.79 1.58
CA VAL A 24 -7.64 1.04 2.53
C VAL A 24 -6.86 2.26 2.07
N LYS A 25 -6.74 3.25 2.96
CA LYS A 25 -5.92 4.44 2.71
C LYS A 25 -4.61 4.31 3.49
N ALA A 26 -3.49 4.45 2.80
CA ALA A 26 -2.16 4.35 3.38
C ALA A 26 -1.34 5.60 3.03
N GLU A 27 -0.62 6.11 4.01
CA GLU A 27 0.48 7.06 3.83
C GLU A 27 1.79 6.27 3.73
N VAL A 28 2.62 6.64 2.77
CA VAL A 28 3.85 5.95 2.39
C VAL A 28 4.98 6.96 2.41
N ARG A 29 5.98 6.69 3.24
CA ARG A 29 7.20 7.48 3.33
C ARG A 29 8.27 6.86 2.46
N ILE A 30 8.72 7.60 1.46
CA ILE A 30 9.68 7.16 0.45
C ILE A 30 10.95 8.01 0.60
N LYS A 31 12.10 7.36 0.66
CA LYS A 31 13.41 8.02 0.71
C LYS A 31 14.40 7.25 -0.14
N GLY A 32 15.18 7.96 -0.96
CA GLY A 32 16.20 7.33 -1.82
C GLY A 32 15.61 6.30 -2.80
N GLY A 33 14.34 6.45 -3.17
CA GLY A 33 13.65 5.52 -4.07
C GLY A 33 13.08 4.25 -3.43
N HIS A 34 13.24 4.08 -2.12
CA HIS A 34 12.68 2.95 -1.38
C HIS A 34 11.62 3.41 -0.36
N VAL A 35 10.65 2.53 -0.10
CA VAL A 35 9.66 2.75 0.95
C VAL A 35 10.31 2.48 2.30
N GLN A 36 10.34 3.50 3.14
CA GLN A 36 10.88 3.43 4.50
C GLN A 36 9.79 3.06 5.51
N GLU A 37 8.58 3.60 5.31
CA GLU A 37 7.48 3.41 6.25
C GLU A 37 6.14 3.42 5.53
N VAL A 38 5.22 2.60 6.04
CA VAL A 38 3.82 2.56 5.61
C VAL A 38 2.93 2.75 6.84
N ARG A 39 2.08 3.77 6.79
CA ARG A 39 1.10 4.05 7.84
C ARG A 39 -0.30 3.92 7.26
N ILE A 40 -1.08 2.98 7.79
CA ILE A 40 -2.49 2.86 7.41
C ILE A 40 -3.29 3.95 8.11
N LEU A 41 -3.99 4.78 7.34
CA LEU A 41 -4.83 5.86 7.83
C LEU A 41 -6.26 5.37 8.10
N SER A 42 -6.79 4.53 7.23
CA SER A 42 -8.16 3.99 7.36
C SER A 42 -8.36 2.71 6.53
N GLY A 43 -9.48 2.02 6.77
CA GLY A 43 -9.92 0.84 6.02
C GLY A 43 -9.98 -0.46 6.83
N PRO A 44 -10.47 -1.56 6.24
CA PRO A 44 -10.68 -2.82 6.98
C PRO A 44 -9.36 -3.47 7.42
N ARG A 45 -9.29 -3.87 8.70
CA ARG A 45 -8.06 -4.41 9.33
C ARG A 45 -7.52 -5.67 8.66
N VAL A 46 -8.38 -6.47 8.04
CA VAL A 46 -8.00 -7.71 7.33
C VAL A 46 -7.02 -7.44 6.18
N TYR A 47 -7.04 -6.25 5.60
CA TYR A 47 -6.17 -5.82 4.50
C TYR A 47 -4.89 -5.11 4.94
N HIS A 48 -4.77 -4.73 6.22
CA HIS A 48 -3.66 -3.88 6.67
C HIS A 48 -2.29 -4.54 6.48
N SER A 49 -2.20 -5.85 6.77
CA SER A 49 -0.95 -6.61 6.63
C SER A 49 -0.54 -6.79 5.18
N THR A 50 -1.46 -7.15 4.28
CA THR A 50 -1.16 -7.37 2.87
C THR A 50 -0.84 -6.07 2.14
N VAL A 51 -1.54 -4.98 2.46
CA VAL A 51 -1.21 -3.63 1.95
C VAL A 51 0.20 -3.24 2.40
N ARG A 52 0.52 -3.37 3.70
CA ARG A 52 1.87 -3.05 4.20
C ARG A 52 2.94 -3.88 3.50
N ALA A 53 2.76 -5.20 3.42
CA ALA A 53 3.74 -6.10 2.81
C ALA A 53 3.97 -5.80 1.32
N ALA A 54 2.92 -5.45 0.58
CA ALA A 54 3.03 -5.11 -0.83
C ALA A 54 3.70 -3.74 -1.05
N VAL A 55 3.30 -2.72 -0.29
CA VAL A 55 3.83 -1.35 -0.43
C VAL A 55 5.32 -1.29 -0.03
N MET A 56 5.75 -2.05 0.98
CA MET A 56 7.17 -2.13 1.35
C MET A 56 8.07 -2.66 0.20
N ARG A 57 7.48 -3.29 -0.82
CA ARG A 57 8.19 -3.83 -2.00
C ARG A 57 8.16 -2.88 -3.19
N TYR A 58 7.64 -1.67 -3.02
CA TYR A 58 7.62 -0.68 -4.09
C TYR A 58 9.02 -0.16 -4.37
N GLU A 59 9.28 0.06 -5.65
CA GLU A 59 10.48 0.75 -6.10
C GLU A 59 10.04 2.05 -6.78
N CYS A 60 10.55 3.16 -6.26
CA CYS A 60 10.21 4.49 -6.72
C CYS A 60 11.44 5.19 -7.29
N GLN A 61 11.26 5.90 -8.41
CA GLN A 61 12.29 6.79 -8.91
C GLN A 61 12.18 8.12 -8.16
N SER A 62 13.12 8.36 -7.26
CA SER A 62 13.31 9.64 -6.60
C SER A 62 14.55 10.32 -7.18
N THR A 63 14.38 11.51 -7.72
CA THR A 63 15.51 12.41 -8.06
C THR A 63 16.00 13.07 -6.77
N GLY A 64 16.93 12.41 -6.07
CA GLY A 64 17.60 12.93 -4.87
C GLY A 64 17.19 12.28 -3.54
N ASP A 65 17.84 12.72 -2.46
CA ASP A 65 17.67 12.24 -1.07
C ASP A 65 16.43 12.80 -0.36
N ALA A 66 15.59 13.54 -1.09
CA ALA A 66 14.39 14.15 -0.55
C ALA A 66 13.43 13.06 -0.06
N GLU A 67 12.89 13.29 1.14
CA GLU A 67 11.83 12.47 1.68
C GLU A 67 10.50 12.87 1.04
N VAL A 68 9.75 11.87 0.57
CA VAL A 68 8.44 12.05 -0.02
C VAL A 68 7.40 11.32 0.81
N LEU A 69 6.36 12.03 1.23
CA LEU A 69 5.16 11.45 1.79
C LEU A 69 4.09 11.37 0.69
N ALA A 70 3.64 10.16 0.39
CA ALA A 70 2.61 9.88 -0.60
C ALA A 70 1.42 9.22 0.07
N THR A 71 0.20 9.63 -0.27
CA THR A 71 -1.01 8.93 0.15
C THR A 71 -1.55 8.11 -1.00
N GLN A 72 -1.90 6.84 -0.75
CA GLN A 72 -2.46 5.93 -1.74
C GLN A 72 -3.68 5.20 -1.19
N GLU A 73 -4.66 5.00 -2.07
CA GLU A 73 -5.89 4.28 -1.77
C GLU A 73 -5.91 2.94 -2.53
N PHE A 74 -6.27 1.87 -1.81
CA PHE A 74 -6.36 0.51 -2.33
C PHE A 74 -7.80 0.05 -2.24
N VAL A 75 -8.41 -0.20 -3.39
CA VAL A 75 -9.81 -0.64 -3.48
C VAL A 75 -9.85 -2.15 -3.60
N PHE A 76 -10.47 -2.81 -2.62
CA PHE A 76 -10.73 -4.24 -2.61
C PHE A 76 -12.22 -4.48 -2.88
N ARG A 77 -12.51 -5.19 -3.98
CA ARG A 77 -13.86 -5.59 -4.37
C ARG A 77 -13.96 -7.11 -4.24
N ILE A 78 -15.08 -7.56 -3.67
CA ILE A 78 -15.51 -8.95 -3.70
C ILE A 78 -16.47 -9.04 -4.88
N GLU A 79 -16.24 -9.99 -5.79
CA GLU A 79 -17.13 -10.30 -6.92
C GLU A 79 -18.14 -11.38 -6.55
#